data_AF-A0A2T8I0U4-F1
#
_entry.id   AF-A0A2T8I0U4-F1
#
_cell.length_a   1.000
_cell.length_b   1.000
_cell.length_c   1.000
_cell.angle_alpha   90.00
_cell.angle_beta   90.00
_cell.angle_gamma   90.00
#
_symmetry.space_group_name_H-M   'P 1'
#
loop_
_entity.id
_entity.type
_entity.pdbx_description
1 polymer ?
#
loop_
_entity_poly.entity_id
_entity_poly.type
_entity_poly.pdbx_seq_one_letter_code
_entity_poly.pdbx_strand_id
1 'polypeptide(L)'
;MAYMCADSGNLMAIAQQVIQQQQQQQQQHQRHHHHHHHHLPPPPMQLPPRQAPPMPPAPAPPHGQIPATALPYGGGAWPHSEHFFSDSFVGASAADAVFSDLAAAADFDSDVWMDSLIGDPPFADSDLDRLIFTTPPPPVPVPAPAAAPVDVAAQPGAAAPAPLPQTAAVAAPAACSSPSSLDVSCSEPVLQSLLACSRTAAADPALAAVELVKVRAAASDDGDPAERVAFYFADALARRLACGGGAQTSTSSDDRFASDELTLCYKTLNDACPYSKFAHLTANQAILEATGTATKIHIVDFGIVQGIQWAALLQALATRPEGKPSRVRISGVPSPYLGQKPAASLAATSARLRDFAKLLGVDFEFVPLLRQVHELDRSDFSVEPDEAVAVNFMLQLYHLLGDSDEPVRRVLRLAKSLSPSVVTLGEYEVSLNRAGFVDRFANALCYYKPVFESLDVAMARDSPERVRVERCMFGERIRRAVGPEEGAERTDRMAASMEWQTLMEWCGFEPVKLSNYARSQADFLLWNYDAKYKYSLVELPPAFLSLAWEKRPLLTVSAWR
;
A
#
# COMPACT_ATOMS: atom_id res chain seq x y z
N MET A 1 27.33 -5.25 1.57
CA MET A 1 26.78 -6.61 1.77
C MET A 1 25.41 -6.60 2.43
N ALA A 2 25.24 -6.19 3.71
CA ALA A 2 23.94 -6.24 4.41
C ALA A 2 22.75 -5.61 3.64
N TYR A 3 22.97 -4.50 2.91
CA TYR A 3 21.98 -3.88 2.02
C TYR A 3 21.43 -4.80 0.90
N MET A 4 22.13 -5.87 0.52
CA MET A 4 21.74 -6.76 -0.58
C MET A 4 20.87 -7.93 -0.08
N CYS A 5 21.16 -8.47 1.12
CA CYS A 5 20.42 -9.57 1.72
C CYS A 5 18.98 -9.18 2.13
N ALA A 6 18.71 -7.89 2.34
CA ALA A 6 17.38 -7.41 2.71
C ALA A 6 16.46 -7.17 1.48
N ASP A 7 17.04 -6.98 0.29
CA ASP A 7 16.28 -6.82 -0.95
C ASP A 7 15.75 -8.17 -1.45
N SER A 8 16.56 -9.24 -1.35
CA SER A 8 16.12 -10.61 -1.67
C SER A 8 15.03 -11.12 -0.74
N GLY A 9 15.01 -10.73 0.54
CA GLY A 9 13.94 -11.09 1.48
C GLY A 9 12.56 -10.56 1.10
N ASN A 10 12.44 -9.27 0.76
CA ASN A 10 11.15 -8.71 0.29
C ASN A 10 10.73 -9.29 -1.08
N LEU A 11 11.68 -9.54 -1.99
CA LEU A 11 11.38 -10.18 -3.28
C LEU A 11 10.91 -11.65 -3.11
N MET A 12 11.52 -12.40 -2.18
CA MET A 12 11.10 -13.76 -1.85
C MET A 12 9.68 -13.80 -1.29
N ALA A 13 9.32 -12.85 -0.42
CA ALA A 13 7.96 -12.72 0.10
C ALA A 13 6.94 -12.44 -1.03
N ILE A 14 7.25 -11.52 -1.94
CA ILE A 14 6.41 -11.21 -3.11
C ILE A 14 6.26 -12.45 -4.01
N ALA A 15 7.36 -13.17 -4.31
CA ALA A 15 7.31 -14.38 -5.12
C ALA A 15 6.45 -15.49 -4.49
N GLN A 16 6.62 -15.75 -3.18
CA GLN A 16 5.78 -16.70 -2.43
C GLN A 16 4.30 -16.28 -2.45
N GLN A 17 4.01 -14.99 -2.29
CA GLN A 17 2.65 -14.45 -2.30
C GLN A 17 1.98 -14.59 -3.68
N VAL A 18 2.73 -14.41 -4.78
CA VAL A 18 2.25 -14.66 -6.16
C VAL A 18 2.05 -16.16 -6.44
N ILE A 19 2.96 -17.02 -5.99
CA ILE A 19 2.82 -18.48 -6.10
C ILE A 19 1.55 -18.96 -5.38
N GLN A 20 1.31 -18.46 -4.16
CA GLN A 20 0.11 -18.78 -3.38
C GLN A 20 -1.17 -18.29 -4.08
N GLN A 21 -1.12 -17.12 -4.73
CA GLN A 21 -2.24 -16.59 -5.52
C GLN A 21 -2.56 -17.47 -6.74
N GLN A 22 -1.54 -17.94 -7.49
CA GLN A 22 -1.73 -18.88 -8.60
C GLN A 22 -2.34 -20.21 -8.12
N GLN A 23 -1.86 -20.77 -7.00
CA GLN A 23 -2.41 -22.01 -6.44
C GLN A 23 -3.90 -21.85 -6.06
N GLN A 24 -4.30 -20.71 -5.48
CA GLN A 24 -5.71 -20.44 -5.18
C GLN A 24 -6.56 -20.30 -6.45
N GLN A 25 -6.08 -19.62 -7.49
CA GLN A 25 -6.79 -19.49 -8.77
C GLN A 25 -7.00 -20.85 -9.47
N GLN A 26 -5.99 -21.73 -9.42
CA GLN A 26 -6.11 -23.11 -9.94
C GLN A 26 -7.14 -23.93 -9.14
N GLN A 27 -7.12 -23.86 -7.81
CA GLN A 27 -8.13 -24.53 -6.97
C GLN A 27 -9.55 -24.03 -7.23
N GLN A 28 -9.74 -22.72 -7.47
CA GLN A 28 -11.05 -22.17 -7.84
C GLN A 28 -11.54 -22.69 -9.20
N HIS A 29 -10.67 -22.72 -10.22
CA HIS A 29 -11.00 -23.31 -11.53
C HIS A 29 -11.39 -24.79 -11.43
N GLN A 30 -10.62 -25.58 -10.68
CA GLN A 30 -10.93 -27.01 -10.46
C GLN A 30 -12.29 -27.19 -9.77
N ARG A 31 -12.63 -26.37 -8.76
CA ARG A 31 -13.94 -26.45 -8.08
C ARG A 31 -15.10 -26.03 -8.99
N HIS A 32 -14.92 -25.05 -9.88
CA HIS A 32 -15.94 -24.70 -10.87
C HIS A 32 -16.16 -25.81 -11.91
N HIS A 33 -15.10 -26.42 -12.45
CA HIS A 33 -15.25 -27.57 -13.36
C HIS A 33 -15.96 -28.76 -12.70
N HIS A 34 -15.64 -29.06 -11.43
CA HIS A 34 -16.29 -30.17 -10.73
C HIS A 34 -17.79 -29.94 -10.48
N HIS A 35 -18.23 -28.70 -10.32
CA HIS A 35 -19.64 -28.38 -10.07
C HIS A 35 -20.51 -28.48 -11.34
N HIS A 36 -19.93 -28.28 -12.53
CA HIS A 36 -20.69 -28.32 -13.79
C HIS A 36 -20.99 -29.75 -14.29
N HIS A 37 -20.26 -30.76 -13.85
CA HIS A 37 -20.43 -32.15 -14.31
C HIS A 37 -21.56 -32.94 -13.61
N HIS A 38 -22.17 -32.42 -12.54
CA HIS A 38 -23.11 -33.19 -11.70
C HIS A 38 -24.61 -32.94 -11.96
N HIS A 39 -24.99 -32.14 -12.96
CA HIS A 39 -26.40 -31.85 -13.27
C HIS A 39 -26.79 -32.17 -14.73
N LEU A 40 -27.07 -33.45 -14.98
CA LEU A 40 -27.84 -33.93 -16.13
C LEU A 40 -29.06 -34.75 -15.62
N PRO A 41 -30.29 -34.50 -16.11
CA PRO A 41 -31.49 -35.20 -15.65
C PRO A 41 -31.65 -36.58 -16.31
N PRO A 42 -32.19 -37.59 -15.60
CA PRO A 42 -32.44 -38.93 -16.14
C PRO A 42 -33.75 -39.02 -16.96
N PRO A 43 -33.86 -39.98 -17.89
CA PRO A 43 -35.07 -40.21 -18.68
C PRO A 43 -36.18 -40.97 -17.89
N PRO A 44 -37.47 -40.84 -18.28
CA PRO A 44 -38.58 -41.51 -17.62
C PRO A 44 -38.76 -42.98 -18.05
N MET A 45 -39.22 -43.83 -17.13
CA MET A 45 -39.54 -45.25 -17.37
C MET A 45 -40.94 -45.62 -16.84
N GLN A 46 -41.53 -46.67 -17.40
CA GLN A 46 -42.95 -47.02 -17.23
C GLN A 46 -43.19 -48.16 -16.20
N LEU A 47 -44.44 -48.28 -15.74
CA LEU A 47 -45.04 -49.31 -14.86
C LEU A 47 -46.32 -49.85 -15.54
N PRO A 48 -47.03 -50.93 -15.10
CA PRO A 48 -47.00 -51.70 -13.83
C PRO A 48 -46.95 -53.25 -14.12
N PRO A 49 -47.51 -54.24 -13.35
CA PRO A 49 -48.18 -54.28 -12.03
C PRO A 49 -47.72 -55.41 -11.04
N ARG A 50 -48.43 -55.51 -9.89
CA ARG A 50 -48.16 -56.35 -8.69
C ARG A 50 -48.74 -57.78 -8.70
N GLN A 51 -48.23 -58.64 -7.80
CA GLN A 51 -49.02 -59.65 -7.02
C GLN A 51 -48.43 -59.85 -5.58
N ALA A 52 -48.98 -60.78 -4.76
CA ALA A 52 -49.01 -60.68 -3.27
C ALA A 52 -48.51 -61.95 -2.47
N PRO A 53 -48.37 -61.91 -1.12
CA PRO A 53 -47.57 -62.86 -0.30
C PRO A 53 -48.36 -63.79 0.68
N PRO A 54 -47.67 -64.71 1.41
CA PRO A 54 -48.21 -65.27 2.68
C PRO A 54 -47.23 -65.55 3.87
N MET A 55 -47.52 -64.92 5.02
CA MET A 55 -47.55 -65.33 6.47
C MET A 55 -46.57 -66.34 7.21
N PRO A 56 -46.44 -66.25 8.57
CA PRO A 56 -45.51 -67.02 9.47
C PRO A 56 -46.21 -68.05 10.41
N PRO A 57 -45.55 -68.67 11.46
CA PRO A 57 -45.57 -68.11 12.85
C PRO A 57 -44.46 -68.52 13.91
N ALA A 58 -44.41 -67.74 15.02
CA ALA A 58 -44.05 -67.91 16.48
C ALA A 58 -43.47 -69.23 17.12
N PRO A 59 -43.09 -69.34 18.44
CA PRO A 59 -43.16 -68.42 19.62
C PRO A 59 -41.85 -68.29 20.51
N ALA A 60 -41.95 -67.95 21.82
CA ALA A 60 -40.87 -67.53 22.77
C ALA A 60 -41.12 -68.06 24.23
N PRO A 61 -40.62 -67.49 25.38
CA PRO A 61 -39.38 -66.74 25.74
C PRO A 61 -38.49 -67.58 26.72
N PRO A 62 -38.36 -67.48 28.09
CA PRO A 62 -38.55 -66.44 29.15
C PRO A 62 -37.35 -66.21 30.17
N HIS A 63 -37.45 -65.17 31.05
CA HIS A 63 -36.71 -64.87 32.32
C HIS A 63 -35.15 -64.76 32.35
N GLY A 64 -34.46 -63.91 33.17
CA GLY A 64 -34.86 -62.70 33.91
C GLY A 64 -34.49 -62.63 35.42
N GLN A 65 -33.50 -61.80 35.85
CA GLN A 65 -33.34 -61.34 37.25
C GLN A 65 -32.34 -60.17 37.46
N ILE A 66 -32.67 -59.29 38.44
CA ILE A 66 -32.00 -58.07 39.01
C ILE A 66 -32.66 -57.90 40.42
N PRO A 67 -32.10 -57.24 41.49
CA PRO A 67 -30.85 -56.47 41.67
C PRO A 67 -29.96 -56.91 42.87
N ALA A 68 -28.84 -56.21 43.11
CA ALA A 68 -28.38 -55.83 44.46
C ALA A 68 -27.47 -54.57 44.43
N THR A 69 -27.51 -53.73 45.47
CA THR A 69 -26.67 -52.52 45.62
C THR A 69 -25.98 -52.51 46.99
N ALA A 70 -24.74 -52.01 47.06
CA ALA A 70 -23.99 -51.80 48.30
C ALA A 70 -23.06 -50.56 48.19
N LEU A 71 -22.60 -50.03 49.32
CA LEU A 71 -22.05 -48.67 49.47
C LEU A 71 -20.49 -48.58 49.52
N PRO A 72 -19.89 -47.38 49.38
CA PRO A 72 -18.46 -47.21 49.11
C PRO A 72 -17.59 -46.67 50.28
N TYR A 73 -16.28 -46.89 50.21
CA TYR A 73 -15.13 -46.16 50.82
C TYR A 73 -13.83 -46.75 50.19
N GLY A 74 -12.67 -46.09 50.08
CA GLY A 74 -12.33 -44.68 50.25
C GLY A 74 -10.88 -44.43 50.71
N GLY A 75 -9.96 -44.04 49.81
CA GLY A 75 -8.68 -43.38 50.12
C GLY A 75 -7.36 -44.16 49.90
N GLY A 76 -6.28 -43.38 49.70
CA GLY A 76 -4.87 -43.82 49.65
C GLY A 76 -4.32 -44.16 48.24
N ALA A 77 -3.07 -43.91 47.86
CA ALA A 77 -2.05 -42.87 48.11
C ALA A 77 -0.73 -43.36 47.46
N TRP A 78 0.04 -42.47 46.83
CA TRP A 78 1.39 -42.69 46.25
C TRP A 78 2.45 -42.93 47.37
N PRO A 79 3.71 -43.39 47.12
CA PRO A 79 4.52 -43.26 45.88
C PRO A 79 5.45 -44.46 45.52
N HIS A 80 6.28 -44.34 44.47
CA HIS A 80 7.76 -44.34 44.61
C HIS A 80 8.57 -44.08 43.31
N SER A 81 9.75 -43.54 43.58
CA SER A 81 10.87 -43.06 42.79
C SER A 81 11.70 -44.07 41.97
N GLU A 82 12.20 -43.58 40.83
CA GLU A 82 13.59 -43.72 40.29
C GLU A 82 14.10 -44.93 39.46
N HIS A 83 14.66 -44.55 38.30
CA HIS A 83 15.85 -45.03 37.57
C HIS A 83 16.19 -46.54 37.43
N PHE A 84 16.37 -46.99 36.17
CA PHE A 84 17.71 -47.17 35.58
C PHE A 84 17.71 -47.26 34.03
N PHE A 85 18.89 -46.98 33.45
CA PHE A 85 19.44 -47.23 32.09
C PHE A 85 18.91 -48.51 31.38
N SER A 86 18.88 -48.69 30.05
CA SER A 86 19.41 -47.97 28.84
C SER A 86 18.82 -48.63 27.56
N ASP A 87 19.06 -48.29 26.28
CA ASP A 87 19.92 -47.30 25.59
C ASP A 87 19.35 -46.94 24.17
N SER A 88 20.07 -46.08 23.42
CA SER A 88 20.21 -46.02 21.95
C SER A 88 18.98 -46.14 21.02
N PHE A 89 18.57 -44.99 20.44
CA PHE A 89 18.51 -44.81 18.98
C PHE A 89 18.58 -43.32 18.60
N VAL A 90 19.20 -43.00 17.46
CA VAL A 90 19.44 -41.62 16.97
C VAL A 90 18.54 -41.30 15.77
N GLY A 91 18.06 -40.05 15.67
CA GLY A 91 17.23 -39.60 14.54
C GLY A 91 16.87 -38.11 14.60
N ALA A 92 17.85 -37.21 14.49
CA ALA A 92 17.60 -35.78 14.35
C ALA A 92 17.06 -35.43 12.95
N SER A 93 16.24 -34.37 12.85
CA SER A 93 15.63 -33.94 11.59
C SER A 93 16.63 -33.22 10.68
N ALA A 94 16.53 -33.42 9.37
CA ALA A 94 17.46 -32.88 8.37
C ALA A 94 17.33 -31.36 8.09
N ALA A 95 16.71 -30.60 9.00
CA ALA A 95 16.53 -29.14 8.85
C ALA A 95 17.71 -28.34 9.43
N ASP A 96 18.30 -28.79 10.54
CA ASP A 96 19.27 -27.99 11.32
C ASP A 96 20.69 -28.00 10.72
N ALA A 97 20.99 -28.92 9.79
CA ALA A 97 22.33 -29.11 9.24
C ALA A 97 22.75 -28.03 8.20
N VAL A 98 21.80 -27.26 7.65
CA VAL A 98 22.06 -26.31 6.55
C VAL A 98 22.58 -24.95 7.05
N PHE A 99 22.40 -24.63 8.33
CA PHE A 99 22.67 -23.28 8.88
C PHE A 99 24.02 -23.10 9.61
N SER A 100 24.87 -24.13 9.73
CA SER A 100 26.19 -24.00 10.38
C SER A 100 27.33 -23.60 9.44
N ASP A 101 27.39 -24.15 8.22
CA ASP A 101 28.61 -24.03 7.37
C ASP A 101 28.74 -22.68 6.65
N LEU A 102 27.68 -21.86 6.63
CA LEU A 102 27.71 -20.50 6.08
C LEU A 102 28.40 -19.46 7.00
N ALA A 103 28.90 -19.87 8.17
CA ALA A 103 29.58 -19.00 9.13
C ALA A 103 31.11 -18.94 8.98
N ALA A 104 31.71 -19.70 8.04
CA ALA A 104 33.15 -19.99 8.05
C ALA A 104 33.87 -19.92 6.67
N ALA A 105 33.43 -19.07 5.76
CA ALA A 105 34.16 -18.74 4.53
C ALA A 105 34.06 -17.25 4.18
N ALA A 106 35.09 -16.71 3.51
CA ALA A 106 35.09 -15.36 2.94
C ALA A 106 34.61 -15.39 1.47
N ASP A 107 34.18 -14.22 0.98
CA ASP A 107 33.69 -13.96 -0.38
C ASP A 107 32.49 -14.82 -0.85
N PHE A 108 31.29 -14.25 -0.67
CA PHE A 108 30.05 -14.74 -1.29
C PHE A 108 29.87 -14.09 -2.67
N ASP A 109 29.98 -14.90 -3.72
CA ASP A 109 29.83 -14.48 -5.11
C ASP A 109 28.35 -14.38 -5.52
N SER A 110 27.96 -13.30 -6.19
CA SER A 110 26.56 -13.06 -6.60
C SER A 110 26.08 -13.98 -7.70
N ASP A 111 27.00 -14.44 -8.55
CA ASP A 111 26.63 -15.03 -9.83
C ASP A 111 26.17 -16.49 -9.64
N VAL A 112 26.73 -17.19 -8.65
CA VAL A 112 26.32 -18.53 -8.21
C VAL A 112 24.86 -18.57 -7.71
N TRP A 113 24.35 -17.47 -7.14
CA TRP A 113 22.95 -17.37 -6.72
C TRP A 113 22.00 -17.13 -7.91
N MET A 114 22.46 -16.47 -8.98
CA MET A 114 21.71 -16.37 -10.23
C MET A 114 21.72 -17.69 -11.01
N ASP A 115 22.84 -18.41 -11.06
CA ASP A 115 22.91 -19.75 -11.67
C ASP A 115 21.97 -20.76 -10.98
N SER A 116 21.72 -20.58 -9.67
CA SER A 116 20.74 -21.37 -8.92
C SER A 116 19.27 -21.13 -9.36
N LEU A 117 18.99 -20.08 -10.15
CA LEU A 117 17.70 -19.84 -10.81
C LEU A 117 17.68 -20.35 -12.28
N ILE A 118 18.81 -20.86 -12.79
CA ILE A 118 19.02 -21.21 -14.21
C ILE A 118 19.14 -22.74 -14.42
N GLY A 119 19.12 -23.53 -13.33
CA GLY A 119 19.37 -24.98 -13.33
C GLY A 119 18.64 -25.81 -14.41
N ASP A 120 19.38 -26.73 -15.02
CA ASP A 120 19.02 -27.48 -16.23
C ASP A 120 17.68 -28.24 -16.18
N PRO A 121 16.98 -28.39 -17.32
CA PRO A 121 15.70 -29.05 -17.40
C PRO A 121 15.79 -30.58 -17.29
N PRO A 122 15.07 -31.24 -16.35
CA PRO A 122 14.77 -32.66 -16.49
C PRO A 122 13.75 -32.88 -17.63
N PHE A 123 13.70 -34.10 -18.15
CA PHE A 123 12.76 -34.58 -19.19
C PHE A 123 13.02 -34.11 -20.62
N ALA A 124 14.26 -34.31 -21.10
CA ALA A 124 14.50 -34.52 -22.52
C ALA A 124 14.24 -35.98 -22.93
N ASP A 125 12.98 -36.44 -22.99
CA ASP A 125 12.59 -37.54 -23.90
C ASP A 125 11.07 -37.68 -24.18
N SER A 126 10.71 -37.76 -25.47
CA SER A 126 9.51 -38.36 -26.08
C SER A 126 8.04 -37.94 -25.73
N ASP A 127 7.17 -38.05 -26.76
CA ASP A 127 5.70 -38.24 -26.72
C ASP A 127 4.78 -37.16 -26.07
N LEU A 128 4.85 -35.91 -26.55
CA LEU A 128 3.78 -34.91 -26.38
C LEU A 128 3.13 -34.41 -27.69
N ASP A 129 3.66 -34.77 -28.86
CA ASP A 129 3.17 -34.34 -30.20
C ASP A 129 1.91 -35.08 -30.71
N ARG A 130 1.21 -35.85 -29.87
CA ARG A 130 0.13 -36.77 -30.31
C ARG A 130 -1.28 -36.55 -29.76
N LEU A 131 -1.53 -35.46 -29.02
CA LEU A 131 -2.84 -35.22 -28.39
C LEU A 131 -3.51 -33.85 -28.64
N ILE A 132 -3.00 -32.98 -29.52
CA ILE A 132 -3.57 -31.63 -29.73
C ILE A 132 -3.86 -31.26 -31.21
N PHE A 133 -4.19 -32.23 -32.08
CA PHE A 133 -4.59 -31.96 -33.48
C PHE A 133 -5.67 -32.89 -34.08
N THR A 134 -6.89 -32.95 -33.51
CA THR A 134 -8.06 -33.52 -34.21
C THR A 134 -9.42 -32.90 -33.85
N THR A 135 -9.67 -31.62 -34.19
CA THR A 135 -11.02 -31.10 -34.47
C THR A 135 -10.95 -29.84 -35.34
N PRO A 136 -11.81 -29.68 -36.38
CA PRO A 136 -11.90 -28.43 -37.14
C PRO A 136 -12.79 -27.39 -36.41
N PRO A 137 -12.56 -26.08 -36.61
CA PRO A 137 -13.38 -25.02 -36.01
C PRO A 137 -14.77 -24.91 -36.67
N PRO A 138 -15.79 -24.42 -35.94
CA PRO A 138 -17.12 -24.14 -36.49
C PRO A 138 -17.12 -22.90 -37.42
N PRO A 139 -18.10 -22.77 -38.33
CA PRO A 139 -18.15 -21.70 -39.32
C PRO A 139 -18.51 -20.33 -38.72
N VAL A 140 -17.92 -19.27 -39.31
CA VAL A 140 -18.11 -17.86 -38.91
C VAL A 140 -19.43 -17.29 -39.47
N PRO A 141 -20.22 -16.52 -38.70
CA PRO A 141 -21.40 -15.81 -39.21
C PRO A 141 -21.05 -14.72 -40.24
N VAL A 142 -21.87 -14.60 -41.29
CA VAL A 142 -21.69 -13.62 -42.37
C VAL A 142 -22.21 -12.23 -41.94
N PRO A 143 -21.50 -11.12 -42.20
CA PRO A 143 -22.00 -9.78 -41.91
C PRO A 143 -23.09 -9.33 -42.89
N ALA A 144 -24.06 -8.56 -42.37
CA ALA A 144 -25.12 -7.95 -43.18
C ALA A 144 -24.59 -6.77 -44.02
N PRO A 145 -25.17 -6.47 -45.20
CA PRO A 145 -24.65 -5.47 -46.13
C PRO A 145 -24.85 -4.02 -45.66
N ALA A 146 -23.96 -3.14 -46.11
CA ALA A 146 -23.98 -1.71 -45.80
C ALA A 146 -25.11 -0.95 -46.51
N ALA A 147 -25.62 0.10 -45.84
CA ALA A 147 -26.47 1.12 -46.45
C ALA A 147 -25.65 2.26 -47.05
N ALA A 148 -26.12 2.82 -48.16
CA ALA A 148 -25.50 3.92 -48.90
C ALA A 148 -25.83 5.30 -48.26
N PRO A 149 -25.15 6.40 -48.64
CA PRO A 149 -25.13 7.63 -47.83
C PRO A 149 -26.39 8.49 -47.96
N VAL A 150 -26.60 9.33 -46.95
CA VAL A 150 -27.46 10.53 -47.01
C VAL A 150 -26.54 11.75 -46.89
N ASP A 151 -26.84 12.78 -47.69
CA ASP A 151 -25.99 13.96 -47.91
C ASP A 151 -26.69 15.24 -47.41
N VAL A 152 -26.02 16.40 -47.51
CA VAL A 152 -26.52 17.79 -47.46
C VAL A 152 -26.53 18.53 -46.08
N ALA A 153 -26.00 19.76 -46.16
CA ALA A 153 -26.21 20.96 -45.32
C ALA A 153 -25.39 21.21 -44.02
N ALA A 154 -24.28 21.94 -44.24
CA ALA A 154 -24.04 23.31 -43.76
C ALA A 154 -23.98 23.66 -42.25
N GLN A 155 -22.86 24.29 -41.87
CA GLN A 155 -22.73 25.13 -40.67
C GLN A 155 -23.63 26.39 -40.74
N PRO A 156 -23.83 27.06 -39.60
CA PRO A 156 -23.31 28.43 -39.55
C PRO A 156 -22.69 28.86 -38.20
N GLY A 157 -21.76 29.83 -38.28
CA GLY A 157 -21.65 30.91 -37.29
C GLY A 157 -20.84 30.64 -36.02
N ALA A 158 -19.62 31.20 -35.96
CA ALA A 158 -18.94 31.41 -34.69
C ALA A 158 -19.59 32.56 -33.89
N ALA A 159 -19.68 32.42 -32.58
CA ALA A 159 -20.03 33.49 -31.64
C ALA A 159 -18.99 33.55 -30.52
N ALA A 160 -18.59 34.76 -30.12
CA ALA A 160 -17.54 34.97 -29.11
C ALA A 160 -18.08 34.76 -27.68
N PRO A 161 -17.24 34.32 -26.72
CA PRO A 161 -17.63 34.23 -25.31
C PRO A 161 -17.86 35.63 -24.72
N ALA A 162 -18.89 35.75 -23.88
CA ALA A 162 -19.23 36.98 -23.16
C ALA A 162 -18.22 37.30 -22.03
N PRO A 163 -18.07 38.58 -21.62
CA PRO A 163 -17.07 38.98 -20.63
C PRO A 163 -17.37 38.51 -19.21
N LEU A 164 -16.31 38.34 -18.42
CA LEU A 164 -16.33 37.90 -17.02
C LEU A 164 -17.05 38.90 -16.09
N PRO A 165 -17.95 38.43 -15.20
CA PRO A 165 -18.36 39.20 -14.02
C PRO A 165 -17.18 39.39 -13.06
N GLN A 166 -17.13 40.54 -12.39
CA GLN A 166 -16.08 40.86 -11.42
C GLN A 166 -16.29 40.14 -10.08
N THR A 167 -15.20 39.95 -9.33
CA THR A 167 -15.17 39.21 -8.07
C THR A 167 -15.97 39.89 -6.95
N ALA A 168 -17.12 39.33 -6.61
CA ALA A 168 -17.70 39.49 -5.27
C ALA A 168 -17.03 38.49 -4.30
N ALA A 169 -16.75 38.92 -3.07
CA ALA A 169 -16.11 38.07 -2.07
C ALA A 169 -17.07 36.99 -1.57
N VAL A 170 -16.91 35.75 -2.08
CA VAL A 170 -17.64 34.58 -1.57
C VAL A 170 -16.97 34.15 -0.26
N ALA A 171 -17.70 34.25 0.85
CA ALA A 171 -17.26 33.68 2.13
C ALA A 171 -17.11 32.16 1.97
N ALA A 172 -16.01 31.60 2.44
CA ALA A 172 -15.74 30.17 2.31
C ALA A 172 -16.87 29.35 2.98
N PRO A 173 -17.41 28.30 2.34
CA PRO A 173 -18.36 27.41 2.97
C PRO A 173 -17.67 26.73 4.17
N ALA A 174 -18.27 26.82 5.35
CA ALA A 174 -17.75 26.15 6.53
C ALA A 174 -17.73 24.63 6.30
N ALA A 175 -16.54 24.04 6.22
CA ALA A 175 -16.39 22.60 6.15
C ALA A 175 -17.01 21.96 7.41
N CYS A 176 -17.69 20.82 7.24
CA CYS A 176 -18.41 20.14 8.32
C CYS A 176 -17.47 19.38 9.28
N SER A 177 -16.54 20.11 9.89
CA SER A 177 -15.69 19.65 10.99
C SER A 177 -16.49 19.60 12.29
N SER A 178 -17.34 18.59 12.44
CA SER A 178 -18.04 18.29 13.69
C SER A 178 -17.02 18.12 14.83
N PRO A 179 -17.02 18.97 15.89
CA PRO A 179 -15.94 18.96 16.90
C PRO A 179 -15.82 17.64 17.68
N SER A 180 -16.91 16.87 17.76
CA SER A 180 -17.07 15.67 18.59
C SER A 180 -16.22 14.45 18.20
N SER A 181 -15.56 14.46 17.03
CA SER A 181 -14.73 13.32 16.59
C SER A 181 -13.25 13.43 16.96
N LEU A 182 -12.75 14.64 17.29
CA LEU A 182 -11.35 14.84 17.67
C LEU A 182 -11.11 14.53 19.16
N ASP A 183 -11.99 15.00 20.05
CA ASP A 183 -11.79 14.89 21.51
C ASP A 183 -11.75 13.45 22.05
N VAL A 184 -12.26 12.46 21.30
CA VAL A 184 -12.24 11.03 21.70
C VAL A 184 -10.91 10.35 21.35
N SER A 185 -10.17 10.85 20.35
CA SER A 185 -9.01 10.15 19.77
C SER A 185 -7.73 10.20 20.63
N CYS A 186 -7.63 11.19 21.53
CA CYS A 186 -6.43 11.48 22.31
C CYS A 186 -6.81 11.65 23.80
N SER A 187 -7.39 10.62 24.40
CA SER A 187 -7.92 10.67 25.78
C SER A 187 -6.84 10.63 26.87
N GLU A 188 -5.60 10.32 26.49
CA GLU A 188 -4.44 10.19 27.37
C GLU A 188 -4.06 11.55 28.01
N PRO A 189 -3.81 11.63 29.33
CA PRO A 189 -3.63 12.91 30.04
C PRO A 189 -2.52 13.81 29.50
N VAL A 190 -1.42 13.23 28.99
CA VAL A 190 -0.33 14.00 28.36
C VAL A 190 -0.78 14.63 27.04
N LEU A 191 -1.56 13.92 26.22
CA LEU A 191 -2.07 14.43 24.95
C LEU A 191 -3.15 15.49 25.15
N GLN A 192 -4.03 15.32 26.15
CA GLN A 192 -4.99 16.35 26.56
C GLN A 192 -4.30 17.61 27.09
N SER A 193 -3.26 17.46 27.90
CA SER A 193 -2.46 18.60 28.41
C SER A 193 -1.73 19.33 27.28
N LEU A 194 -1.23 18.60 26.29
CA LEU A 194 -0.60 19.14 25.08
C LEU A 194 -1.61 19.88 24.17
N LEU A 195 -2.82 19.35 24.00
CA LEU A 195 -3.93 20.01 23.27
C LEU A 195 -4.42 21.27 23.98
N ALA A 196 -4.46 21.27 25.32
CA ALA A 196 -4.72 22.48 26.10
C ALA A 196 -3.59 23.50 25.89
N CYS A 197 -2.33 23.08 26.03
CA CYS A 197 -1.16 23.95 25.89
C CYS A 197 -1.04 24.58 24.48
N SER A 198 -1.46 23.91 23.41
CA SER A 198 -1.47 24.50 22.06
C SER A 198 -2.61 25.51 21.85
N ARG A 199 -3.77 25.30 22.49
CA ARG A 199 -4.84 26.32 22.59
C ARG A 199 -4.35 27.53 23.39
N THR A 200 -3.67 27.32 24.53
CA THR A 200 -3.03 28.40 25.31
C THR A 200 -2.00 29.15 24.46
N ALA A 201 -1.14 28.46 23.72
CA ALA A 201 -0.07 29.07 22.90
C ALA A 201 -0.59 30.00 21.79
N ALA A 202 -1.85 29.86 21.38
CA ALA A 202 -2.49 30.75 20.41
C ALA A 202 -3.08 32.04 21.05
N ALA A 203 -3.22 32.09 22.37
CA ALA A 203 -3.85 33.20 23.10
C ALA A 203 -2.90 33.89 24.09
N ASP A 204 -2.10 33.12 24.83
CA ASP A 204 -1.05 33.57 25.75
C ASP A 204 0.20 32.67 25.62
N PRO A 205 1.16 33.05 24.77
CA PRO A 205 2.42 32.32 24.61
C PRO A 205 3.27 32.23 25.89
N ALA A 206 3.12 33.17 26.84
CA ALA A 206 3.90 33.19 28.07
C ALA A 206 3.35 32.19 29.09
N LEU A 207 2.03 32.12 29.25
CA LEU A 207 1.37 31.08 30.04
C LEU A 207 1.62 29.69 29.44
N ALA A 208 1.51 29.55 28.11
CA ALA A 208 1.78 28.29 27.42
C ALA A 208 3.21 27.78 27.65
N ALA A 209 4.22 28.67 27.69
CA ALA A 209 5.59 28.28 28.00
C ALA A 209 5.74 27.70 29.42
N VAL A 210 4.93 28.16 30.39
CA VAL A 210 4.89 27.61 31.76
C VAL A 210 4.13 26.29 31.83
N GLU A 211 3.03 26.15 31.08
CA GLU A 211 2.26 24.90 30.99
C GLU A 211 3.07 23.78 30.31
N LEU A 212 3.82 24.11 29.27
CA LEU A 212 4.64 23.18 28.48
C LEU A 212 5.72 22.48 29.31
N VAL A 213 6.20 23.09 30.40
CA VAL A 213 7.14 22.44 31.34
C VAL A 213 6.53 21.16 31.94
N LYS A 214 5.23 21.17 32.26
CA LYS A 214 4.54 19.99 32.80
C LYS A 214 4.39 18.89 31.75
N VAL A 215 4.09 19.27 30.51
CA VAL A 215 3.96 18.33 29.39
C VAL A 215 5.30 17.68 29.05
N ARG A 216 6.39 18.47 28.99
CA ARG A 216 7.76 17.96 28.77
C ARG A 216 8.28 17.09 29.93
N ALA A 217 7.75 17.26 31.14
CA ALA A 217 8.06 16.39 32.28
C ALA A 217 7.24 15.08 32.33
N ALA A 218 6.27 14.92 31.42
CA ALA A 218 5.40 13.74 31.29
C ALA A 218 5.49 13.10 29.89
N ALA A 219 6.59 13.36 29.17
CA ALA A 219 6.83 12.90 27.81
C ALA A 219 8.28 12.39 27.69
N SER A 220 8.49 11.30 26.96
CA SER A 220 9.80 10.65 26.79
C SER A 220 9.91 10.03 25.40
N ASP A 221 11.10 10.03 24.78
CA ASP A 221 11.34 9.48 23.44
C ASP A 221 11.52 7.95 23.41
N ASP A 222 11.71 7.31 24.57
CA ASP A 222 11.74 5.85 24.79
C ASP A 222 10.42 5.25 25.33
N GLY A 223 9.45 6.10 25.66
CA GLY A 223 8.21 5.75 26.36
C GLY A 223 7.12 5.06 25.52
N ASP A 224 5.87 5.17 25.95
CA ASP A 224 4.70 4.69 25.22
C ASP A 224 4.34 5.58 24.00
N PRO A 225 3.40 5.16 23.13
CA PRO A 225 3.02 5.95 21.96
C PRO A 225 2.55 7.38 22.27
N ALA A 226 1.85 7.58 23.40
CA ALA A 226 1.37 8.89 23.81
C ALA A 226 2.52 9.73 24.41
N GLU A 227 3.40 9.14 25.23
CA GLU A 227 4.60 9.81 25.77
C GLU A 227 5.55 10.26 24.65
N ARG A 228 5.77 9.41 23.63
CA ARG A 228 6.67 9.69 22.49
C ARG A 228 6.08 10.71 21.53
N VAL A 229 4.80 10.62 21.19
CA VAL A 229 4.13 11.67 20.39
C VAL A 229 4.13 13.00 21.15
N ALA A 230 3.87 12.98 22.46
CA ALA A 230 3.95 14.19 23.28
C ALA A 230 5.34 14.81 23.26
N PHE A 231 6.42 14.00 23.27
CA PHE A 231 7.80 14.49 23.21
C PHE A 231 8.06 15.31 21.94
N TYR A 232 7.78 14.76 20.76
CA TYR A 232 8.04 15.45 19.49
C TYR A 232 7.16 16.70 19.29
N PHE A 233 5.89 16.64 19.70
CA PHE A 233 5.00 17.82 19.64
C PHE A 233 5.38 18.89 20.67
N ALA A 234 5.80 18.52 21.88
CA ALA A 234 6.24 19.46 22.91
C ALA A 234 7.57 20.14 22.54
N ASP A 235 8.42 19.50 21.72
CA ASP A 235 9.61 20.13 21.17
C ASP A 235 9.30 21.08 20.00
N ALA A 236 8.41 20.69 19.08
CA ALA A 236 7.92 21.59 18.04
C ALA A 236 7.23 22.83 18.63
N LEU A 237 6.40 22.66 19.66
CA LEU A 237 5.73 23.76 20.37
C LEU A 237 6.72 24.66 21.12
N ALA A 238 7.73 24.08 21.79
CA ALA A 238 8.79 24.88 22.45
C ALA A 238 9.54 25.76 21.44
N ARG A 239 9.87 25.23 20.25
CA ARG A 239 10.51 26.00 19.17
C ARG A 239 9.61 27.12 18.67
N ARG A 240 8.31 26.86 18.46
CA ARG A 240 7.32 27.88 18.06
C ARG A 240 7.26 29.05 19.05
N LEU A 241 7.19 28.74 20.35
CA LEU A 241 7.16 29.73 21.42
C LEU A 241 8.48 30.53 21.49
N ALA A 242 9.63 29.85 21.39
CA ALA A 242 10.95 30.49 21.41
C ALA A 242 11.20 31.44 20.21
N CYS A 243 10.58 31.19 19.06
CA CYS A 243 10.61 32.08 17.91
C CYS A 243 9.55 33.20 17.95
N GLY A 244 8.66 33.22 18.96
CA GLY A 244 7.59 34.22 19.08
C GLY A 244 6.56 34.19 17.93
N GLY A 245 6.47 33.08 17.19
CA GLY A 245 5.68 32.98 15.96
C GLY A 245 6.23 33.77 14.75
N GLY A 246 7.43 34.34 14.85
CA GLY A 246 8.13 35.00 13.75
C GLY A 246 9.24 34.13 13.17
N ALA A 247 9.58 34.36 11.90
CA ALA A 247 10.72 33.69 11.26
C ALA A 247 12.05 34.25 11.82
N GLN A 248 12.70 33.50 12.71
CA GLN A 248 14.15 33.64 12.91
C GLN A 248 14.86 32.86 11.81
N THR A 249 15.85 33.49 11.17
CA THR A 249 16.75 32.80 10.22
C THR A 249 17.49 31.68 10.95
N SER A 250 17.33 30.44 10.48
CA SER A 250 18.05 29.28 11.02
C SER A 250 19.57 29.45 10.85
N THR A 251 20.29 29.59 11.97
CA THR A 251 21.75 29.70 11.99
C THR A 251 22.47 28.35 12.09
N SER A 252 21.72 27.25 12.16
CA SER A 252 22.20 25.93 11.72
C SER A 252 22.07 25.83 10.21
N SER A 253 23.10 25.31 9.54
CA SER A 253 22.96 24.84 8.15
C SER A 253 21.75 23.92 8.04
N ASP A 254 20.87 24.18 7.06
CA ASP A 254 19.87 23.20 6.65
C ASP A 254 20.58 22.10 5.86
N ASP A 255 21.31 21.25 6.58
CA ASP A 255 21.68 19.90 6.15
C ASP A 255 20.39 19.07 6.08
N ARG A 256 19.58 19.44 5.07
CA ARG A 256 18.37 18.77 4.61
C ARG A 256 18.63 17.29 4.67
N PHE A 257 17.95 16.64 5.61
CA PHE A 257 18.16 15.29 6.13
C PHE A 257 19.20 14.50 5.32
N ALA A 258 20.34 14.17 5.94
CA ALA A 258 21.37 13.34 5.29
C ALA A 258 20.69 12.19 4.53
N SER A 259 20.84 12.14 3.20
CA SER A 259 19.90 11.42 2.33
C SER A 259 19.80 9.93 2.68
N ASP A 260 20.88 9.40 3.24
CA ASP A 260 21.05 8.05 3.74
C ASP A 260 20.14 7.77 4.95
N GLU A 261 19.99 8.71 5.89
CA GLU A 261 19.08 8.61 7.05
C GLU A 261 17.61 8.56 6.61
N LEU A 262 17.17 9.41 5.67
CA LEU A 262 15.81 9.33 5.14
C LEU A 262 15.57 8.03 4.35
N THR A 263 16.59 7.56 3.61
CA THR A 263 16.53 6.27 2.89
C THR A 263 16.43 5.10 3.87
N LEU A 264 17.16 5.14 4.99
CA LEU A 264 17.06 4.20 6.09
C LEU A 264 15.68 4.25 6.76
N CYS A 265 15.17 5.43 7.10
CA CYS A 265 13.82 5.60 7.66
C CYS A 265 12.74 5.02 6.75
N TYR A 266 12.81 5.31 5.44
CA TYR A 266 11.87 4.76 4.46
C TYR A 266 11.95 3.23 4.39
N LYS A 267 13.16 2.66 4.38
CA LYS A 267 13.34 1.20 4.44
C LYS A 267 12.74 0.60 5.71
N THR A 268 13.10 1.11 6.88
CA THR A 268 12.58 0.64 8.17
C THR A 268 11.05 0.69 8.20
N LEU A 269 10.44 1.80 7.76
CA LEU A 269 8.99 1.96 7.75
C LEU A 269 8.29 0.99 6.78
N ASN A 270 8.92 0.65 5.64
CA ASN A 270 8.40 -0.31 4.66
C ASN A 270 8.55 -1.78 5.10
N ASP A 271 9.55 -2.07 5.93
CA ASP A 271 9.78 -3.40 6.49
C ASP A 271 8.89 -3.62 7.74
N ALA A 272 8.63 -2.57 8.54
CA ALA A 272 7.78 -2.63 9.74
C ALA A 272 6.27 -2.46 9.48
N CYS A 273 5.87 -1.64 8.49
CA CYS A 273 4.47 -1.25 8.28
C CYS A 273 4.01 -1.40 6.81
N PRO A 274 2.72 -1.69 6.55
CA PRO A 274 2.21 -1.97 5.20
C PRO A 274 2.02 -0.73 4.32
N TYR A 275 2.31 0.49 4.79
CA TYR A 275 1.93 1.76 4.15
C TYR A 275 2.27 1.84 2.65
N SER A 276 3.54 1.66 2.30
CA SER A 276 4.01 1.70 0.90
C SER A 276 3.56 0.47 0.10
N LYS A 277 3.59 -0.71 0.71
CA LYS A 277 3.13 -1.97 0.10
C LYS A 277 1.64 -1.87 -0.30
N PHE A 278 0.80 -1.26 0.54
CA PHE A 278 -0.60 -0.95 0.25
C PHE A 278 -0.73 0.06 -0.89
N ALA A 279 -0.01 1.19 -0.82
CA ALA A 279 -0.04 2.24 -1.83
C ALA A 279 0.35 1.71 -3.21
N HIS A 280 1.49 1.03 -3.30
CA HIS A 280 2.03 0.45 -4.53
C HIS A 280 1.11 -0.62 -5.13
N LEU A 281 0.58 -1.57 -4.33
CA LEU A 281 -0.29 -2.63 -4.87
C LEU A 281 -1.64 -2.08 -5.35
N THR A 282 -2.27 -1.19 -4.57
CA THR A 282 -3.56 -0.57 -4.95
C THR A 282 -3.41 0.29 -6.21
N ALA A 283 -2.32 1.04 -6.33
CA ALA A 283 -2.00 1.81 -7.53
C ALA A 283 -1.70 0.90 -8.74
N ASN A 284 -0.85 -0.12 -8.55
CA ASN A 284 -0.49 -1.06 -9.61
C ASN A 284 -1.71 -1.80 -10.17
N GLN A 285 -2.69 -2.16 -9.33
CA GLN A 285 -3.92 -2.80 -9.80
C GLN A 285 -4.75 -1.84 -10.68
N ALA A 286 -4.86 -0.56 -10.31
CA ALA A 286 -5.53 0.45 -11.14
C ALA A 286 -4.80 0.69 -12.48
N ILE A 287 -3.47 0.69 -12.47
CA ILE A 287 -2.65 0.80 -13.69
C ILE A 287 -2.83 -0.44 -14.58
N LEU A 288 -2.78 -1.65 -14.01
CA LEU A 288 -2.98 -2.92 -14.71
C LEU A 288 -4.34 -2.97 -15.42
N GLU A 289 -5.41 -2.59 -14.72
CA GLU A 289 -6.77 -2.57 -15.28
C GLU A 289 -6.92 -1.49 -16.38
N ALA A 290 -6.41 -0.27 -16.16
CA ALA A 290 -6.50 0.82 -17.13
C ALA A 290 -5.64 0.61 -18.40
N THR A 291 -4.67 -0.31 -18.35
CA THR A 291 -3.75 -0.61 -19.47
C THR A 291 -3.90 -2.02 -20.04
N GLY A 292 -4.91 -2.80 -19.61
CA GLY A 292 -5.08 -4.21 -19.96
C GLY A 292 -5.05 -4.49 -21.48
N THR A 293 -5.71 -3.66 -22.29
CA THR A 293 -5.75 -3.80 -23.76
C THR A 293 -4.52 -3.24 -24.50
N ALA A 294 -3.62 -2.54 -23.80
CA ALA A 294 -2.48 -1.86 -24.42
C ALA A 294 -1.27 -2.79 -24.58
N THR A 295 -0.68 -2.82 -25.77
CA THR A 295 0.53 -3.62 -26.06
C THR A 295 1.81 -2.89 -25.69
N LYS A 296 1.88 -1.57 -25.91
CA LYS A 296 2.91 -0.69 -25.33
C LYS A 296 2.34 0.03 -24.10
N ILE A 297 3.10 0.09 -23.02
CA ILE A 297 2.73 0.81 -21.79
C ILE A 297 3.87 1.75 -21.40
N HIS A 298 3.53 2.96 -20.97
CA HIS A 298 4.47 3.95 -20.48
C HIS A 298 4.01 4.52 -19.13
N ILE A 299 4.79 4.23 -18.09
CA ILE A 299 4.60 4.70 -16.73
C ILE A 299 5.42 5.99 -16.52
N VAL A 300 4.78 7.03 -16.02
CA VAL A 300 5.43 8.27 -15.62
C VAL A 300 5.37 8.38 -14.10
N ASP A 301 6.49 8.12 -13.44
CA ASP A 301 6.57 8.07 -11.98
C ASP A 301 7.13 9.38 -11.43
N PHE A 302 6.26 10.18 -10.81
CA PHE A 302 6.67 11.37 -10.08
C PHE A 302 6.94 10.97 -8.63
N GLY A 303 8.22 10.98 -8.25
CA GLY A 303 8.66 10.67 -6.90
C GLY A 303 9.25 9.27 -6.74
N ILE A 304 9.96 8.75 -7.74
CA ILE A 304 10.60 7.44 -7.62
C ILE A 304 11.67 7.46 -6.50
N VAL A 305 11.57 6.50 -5.57
CA VAL A 305 12.56 6.27 -4.49
C VAL A 305 13.33 4.97 -4.75
N GLN A 306 12.60 3.87 -4.99
CA GLN A 306 13.13 2.53 -5.27
C GLN A 306 12.22 1.82 -6.27
N GLY A 307 12.77 0.99 -7.14
CA GLY A 307 12.01 0.29 -8.19
C GLY A 307 11.01 -0.78 -7.73
N ILE A 308 10.76 -0.96 -6.43
CA ILE A 308 9.95 -2.08 -5.92
C ILE A 308 8.48 -2.05 -6.37
N GLN A 309 7.87 -0.86 -6.49
CA GLN A 309 6.54 -0.72 -7.11
C GLN A 309 6.54 -1.28 -8.54
N TRP A 310 7.58 -0.96 -9.30
CA TRP A 310 7.68 -1.30 -10.72
C TRP A 310 8.10 -2.74 -10.98
N ALA A 311 8.89 -3.36 -10.11
CA ALA A 311 9.13 -4.80 -10.14
C ALA A 311 7.81 -5.59 -9.94
N ALA A 312 6.98 -5.19 -8.97
CA ALA A 312 5.67 -5.81 -8.74
C ALA A 312 4.72 -5.62 -9.94
N LEU A 313 4.70 -4.44 -10.58
CA LEU A 313 3.88 -4.21 -11.76
C LEU A 313 4.39 -4.97 -13.00
N LEU A 314 5.71 -5.04 -13.23
CA LEU A 314 6.30 -5.83 -14.32
C LEU A 314 5.93 -7.30 -14.20
N GLN A 315 5.98 -7.87 -12.99
CA GLN A 315 5.54 -9.24 -12.72
C GLN A 315 4.06 -9.44 -13.06
N ALA A 316 3.18 -8.53 -12.64
CA ALA A 316 1.74 -8.62 -12.91
C ALA A 316 1.42 -8.46 -14.41
N LEU A 317 2.08 -7.52 -15.10
CA LEU A 317 1.96 -7.32 -16.55
C LEU A 317 2.45 -8.54 -17.35
N ALA A 318 3.49 -9.23 -16.89
CA ALA A 318 3.99 -10.44 -17.54
C ALA A 318 3.02 -11.64 -17.43
N THR A 319 2.13 -11.65 -16.43
CA THR A 319 1.18 -12.75 -16.15
C THR A 319 -0.29 -12.40 -16.37
N ARG A 320 -0.62 -11.25 -16.98
CA ARG A 320 -2.02 -10.80 -17.17
C ARG A 320 -2.78 -11.61 -18.24
N PRO A 321 -4.11 -11.73 -18.17
CA PRO A 321 -4.91 -12.54 -19.10
C PRO A 321 -4.80 -12.14 -20.57
N GLU A 322 -4.56 -10.86 -20.86
CA GLU A 322 -4.42 -10.29 -22.21
C GLU A 322 -3.07 -10.60 -22.85
N GLY A 323 -2.16 -11.24 -22.10
CA GLY A 323 -0.78 -11.48 -22.48
C GLY A 323 0.15 -10.31 -22.16
N LYS A 324 1.44 -10.65 -22.04
CA LYS A 324 2.53 -9.72 -21.71
C LYS A 324 2.60 -8.56 -22.72
N PRO A 325 2.75 -7.29 -22.28
CA PRO A 325 3.01 -6.15 -23.17
C PRO A 325 4.22 -6.40 -24.09
N SER A 326 4.17 -5.88 -25.31
CA SER A 326 5.31 -5.92 -26.24
C SER A 326 6.44 -4.99 -25.81
N ARG A 327 6.14 -3.89 -25.10
CA ARG A 327 7.14 -3.02 -24.45
C ARG A 327 6.55 -2.32 -23.21
N VAL A 328 7.36 -2.17 -22.17
CA VAL A 328 7.06 -1.33 -20.98
C VAL A 328 8.15 -0.27 -20.80
N ARG A 329 7.76 1.00 -20.71
CA ARG A 329 8.66 2.15 -20.51
C ARG A 329 8.35 2.85 -19.19
N ILE A 330 9.38 3.32 -18.48
CA ILE A 330 9.24 4.08 -17.23
C ILE A 330 10.06 5.37 -17.29
N SER A 331 9.39 6.52 -17.25
CA SER A 331 10.00 7.83 -17.02
C SER A 331 9.96 8.15 -15.53
N GLY A 332 11.11 8.06 -14.85
CA GLY A 332 11.23 8.25 -13.40
C GLY A 332 11.77 9.63 -13.03
N VAL A 333 10.94 10.45 -12.39
CA VAL A 333 11.36 11.72 -11.77
C VAL A 333 11.74 11.44 -10.31
N PRO A 334 12.98 11.73 -9.86
CA PRO A 334 13.44 11.37 -8.52
C PRO A 334 12.63 12.05 -7.42
N SER A 335 12.35 11.29 -6.36
CA SER A 335 11.81 11.84 -5.13
C SER A 335 12.82 12.72 -4.39
N PRO A 336 12.37 13.76 -3.64
CA PRO A 336 13.20 14.47 -2.65
C PRO A 336 13.92 13.55 -1.65
N TYR A 337 13.39 12.35 -1.36
CA TYR A 337 14.06 11.34 -0.51
C TYR A 337 15.42 10.87 -1.05
N LEU A 338 15.69 10.99 -2.35
CA LEU A 338 16.99 10.71 -2.98
C LEU A 338 17.97 11.90 -2.95
N GLY A 339 17.60 12.98 -2.24
CA GLY A 339 18.47 14.10 -1.95
C GLY A 339 18.92 14.88 -3.20
N GLN A 340 20.10 15.51 -3.11
CA GLN A 340 20.61 16.39 -4.15
C GLN A 340 21.44 15.68 -5.23
N LYS A 341 21.66 14.37 -5.11
CA LYS A 341 22.49 13.56 -6.03
C LYS A 341 21.84 12.21 -6.39
N PRO A 342 20.58 12.20 -6.87
CA PRO A 342 19.81 10.97 -7.07
C PRO A 342 20.37 10.03 -8.15
N ALA A 343 21.24 10.52 -9.03
CA ALA A 343 21.70 9.82 -10.24
C ALA A 343 22.26 8.42 -9.98
N ALA A 344 23.01 8.19 -8.89
CA ALA A 344 23.54 6.87 -8.55
C ALA A 344 22.45 5.88 -8.13
N SER A 345 21.47 6.32 -7.32
CA SER A 345 20.32 5.50 -6.91
C SER A 345 19.42 5.17 -8.10
N LEU A 346 19.19 6.15 -8.99
CA LEU A 346 18.43 5.95 -10.22
C LEU A 346 19.14 5.01 -11.20
N ALA A 347 20.47 5.07 -11.32
CA ALA A 347 21.24 4.15 -12.15
C ALA A 347 21.15 2.71 -11.63
N ALA A 348 21.30 2.50 -10.31
CA ALA A 348 21.12 1.19 -9.68
C ALA A 348 19.69 0.66 -9.83
N THR A 349 18.69 1.54 -9.68
CA THR A 349 17.27 1.21 -9.90
C THR A 349 16.99 0.82 -11.36
N SER A 350 17.53 1.58 -12.31
CA SER A 350 17.43 1.30 -13.76
C SER A 350 18.03 -0.06 -14.12
N ALA A 351 19.21 -0.40 -13.60
CA ALA A 351 19.84 -1.70 -13.80
C ALA A 351 18.95 -2.84 -13.27
N ARG A 352 18.60 -2.78 -11.97
CA ARG A 352 17.74 -3.79 -11.31
C ARG A 352 16.42 -4.02 -12.05
N LEU A 353 15.75 -2.96 -12.51
CA LEU A 353 14.49 -3.08 -13.27
C LEU A 353 14.71 -3.67 -14.66
N ARG A 354 15.78 -3.29 -15.36
CA ARG A 354 16.14 -3.85 -16.67
C ARG A 354 16.49 -5.34 -16.57
N ASP A 355 17.22 -5.74 -15.53
CA ASP A 355 17.60 -7.13 -15.33
C ASP A 355 16.40 -7.99 -14.93
N PHE A 356 15.51 -7.49 -14.06
CA PHE A 356 14.24 -8.15 -13.75
C PHE A 356 13.31 -8.27 -14.97
N ALA A 357 13.24 -7.23 -15.82
CA ALA A 357 12.47 -7.26 -17.06
C ALA A 357 13.00 -8.29 -18.08
N LYS A 358 14.33 -8.51 -18.16
CA LYS A 358 14.92 -9.58 -18.99
C LYS A 358 14.44 -10.96 -18.54
N LEU A 359 14.40 -11.23 -17.23
CA LEU A 359 13.92 -12.51 -16.67
C LEU A 359 12.45 -12.78 -17.03
N LEU A 360 11.63 -11.72 -17.11
CA LEU A 360 10.24 -11.80 -17.58
C LEU A 360 10.11 -11.77 -19.12
N GLY A 361 11.21 -11.55 -19.85
CA GLY A 361 11.26 -11.33 -21.29
C GLY A 361 10.41 -10.14 -21.76
N VAL A 362 10.31 -9.08 -20.96
CA VAL A 362 9.63 -7.82 -21.31
C VAL A 362 10.65 -6.90 -21.97
N ASP A 363 10.36 -6.35 -23.15
CA ASP A 363 11.16 -5.24 -23.69
C ASP A 363 10.96 -4.00 -22.81
N PHE A 364 12.05 -3.45 -22.29
CA PHE A 364 11.98 -2.54 -21.13
C PHE A 364 12.94 -1.36 -21.18
N GLU A 365 12.35 -0.17 -21.04
CA GLU A 365 13.04 1.11 -20.99
C GLU A 365 12.84 1.80 -19.64
N PHE A 366 13.91 2.29 -19.04
CA PHE A 366 13.88 3.20 -17.89
C PHE A 366 14.67 4.47 -18.22
N VAL A 367 14.03 5.62 -18.04
CA VAL A 367 14.53 6.97 -18.39
C VAL A 367 14.46 7.87 -17.14
N PRO A 368 15.60 8.27 -16.54
CA PRO A 368 15.61 9.18 -15.40
C PRO A 368 15.48 10.65 -15.84
N LEU A 369 14.49 11.36 -15.29
CA LEU A 369 14.26 12.78 -15.54
C LEU A 369 14.86 13.62 -14.41
N LEU A 370 16.10 14.07 -14.59
CA LEU A 370 16.90 14.74 -13.54
C LEU A 370 16.66 16.26 -13.42
N ARG A 371 15.86 16.86 -14.30
CA ARG A 371 15.47 18.29 -14.23
C ARG A 371 14.49 18.53 -13.09
N GLN A 372 14.38 19.77 -12.61
CA GLN A 372 13.44 20.08 -11.53
C GLN A 372 11.99 19.95 -12.01
N VAL A 373 11.09 19.47 -11.15
CA VAL A 373 9.68 19.22 -11.48
C VAL A 373 8.95 20.46 -12.04
N HIS A 374 9.35 21.66 -11.60
CA HIS A 374 8.81 22.93 -12.07
C HIS A 374 9.39 23.41 -13.42
N GLU A 375 10.44 22.75 -13.93
CA GLU A 375 11.05 23.01 -15.24
C GLU A 375 10.54 22.05 -16.32
N LEU A 376 10.16 20.82 -15.94
CA LEU A 376 9.69 19.77 -16.86
C LEU A 376 8.45 20.21 -17.67
N ASP A 377 8.40 19.85 -18.95
CA ASP A 377 7.26 20.05 -19.85
C ASP A 377 6.87 18.74 -20.57
N ARG A 378 5.82 18.76 -21.42
CA ARG A 378 5.33 17.53 -22.09
C ARG A 378 6.41 16.84 -22.95
N SER A 379 7.37 17.58 -23.50
CA SER A 379 8.38 17.01 -24.40
C SER A 379 9.43 16.17 -23.68
N ASP A 380 9.77 16.48 -22.42
CA ASP A 380 10.72 15.69 -21.61
C ASP A 380 10.32 14.21 -21.52
N PHE A 381 9.01 13.92 -21.45
CA PHE A 381 8.49 12.57 -21.30
C PHE A 381 8.52 11.77 -22.61
N SER A 382 8.64 12.41 -23.78
CA SER A 382 8.75 11.71 -25.08
C SER A 382 7.66 10.64 -25.31
N VAL A 383 6.41 10.96 -24.97
CA VAL A 383 5.23 10.08 -25.11
C VAL A 383 4.99 9.72 -26.58
N GLU A 384 4.85 8.43 -26.89
CA GLU A 384 4.52 7.91 -28.22
C GLU A 384 2.99 7.85 -28.43
N PRO A 385 2.48 7.89 -29.67
CA PRO A 385 1.05 7.89 -29.96
C PRO A 385 0.39 6.49 -29.89
N ASP A 386 1.16 5.41 -29.79
CA ASP A 386 0.70 4.02 -29.80
C ASP A 386 0.96 3.27 -28.47
N GLU A 387 1.19 4.00 -27.38
CA GLU A 387 1.32 3.48 -26.01
C GLU A 387 0.24 4.02 -25.07
N ALA A 388 -0.15 3.22 -24.07
CA ALA A 388 -0.99 3.70 -22.97
C ALA A 388 -0.13 4.34 -21.88
N VAL A 389 -0.41 5.60 -21.55
CA VAL A 389 0.31 6.32 -20.50
C VAL A 389 -0.40 6.18 -19.15
N ALA A 390 0.34 5.83 -18.10
CA ALA A 390 -0.13 5.89 -16.72
C ALA A 390 0.77 6.83 -15.91
N VAL A 391 0.20 7.75 -15.11
CA VAL A 391 0.97 8.67 -14.26
C VAL A 391 0.82 8.27 -12.80
N ASN A 392 1.92 8.21 -12.05
CA ASN A 392 1.95 7.78 -10.67
C ASN A 392 2.45 8.91 -9.75
N PHE A 393 1.71 9.16 -8.67
CA PHE A 393 2.03 10.10 -7.59
C PHE A 393 1.89 9.39 -6.24
N MET A 394 2.97 8.80 -5.73
CA MET A 394 2.98 8.12 -4.43
C MET A 394 3.77 8.94 -3.41
N LEU A 395 3.05 9.57 -2.47
CA LEU A 395 3.59 10.39 -1.38
C LEU A 395 4.52 11.51 -1.89
N GLN A 396 4.05 12.29 -2.88
CA GLN A 396 4.89 13.22 -3.64
C GLN A 396 4.23 14.58 -3.92
N LEU A 397 2.91 14.67 -4.13
CA LEU A 397 2.27 15.95 -4.45
C LEU A 397 2.15 16.85 -3.22
N TYR A 398 2.11 16.29 -2.01
CA TYR A 398 2.07 17.08 -0.78
C TYR A 398 3.28 18.03 -0.64
N HIS A 399 4.47 17.64 -1.11
CA HIS A 399 5.65 18.51 -1.17
C HIS A 399 5.48 19.75 -2.07
N LEU A 400 4.45 19.80 -2.93
CA LEU A 400 4.12 20.91 -3.82
C LEU A 400 2.96 21.79 -3.30
N LEU A 401 2.42 21.47 -2.14
CA LEU A 401 1.43 22.30 -1.45
C LEU A 401 2.13 23.48 -0.74
N GLY A 402 1.54 24.67 -0.88
CA GLY A 402 2.00 25.91 -0.26
C GLY A 402 0.80 26.84 -0.02
N ASP A 403 1.06 28.14 0.18
CA ASP A 403 -0.05 29.11 0.24
C ASP A 403 -0.76 29.24 -1.13
N SER A 404 -0.01 29.11 -2.22
CA SER A 404 -0.51 29.00 -3.59
C SER A 404 -0.48 27.55 -4.07
N ASP A 405 -1.58 27.09 -4.69
CA ASP A 405 -1.64 25.75 -5.31
C ASP A 405 -0.94 25.68 -6.67
N GLU A 406 -0.34 26.77 -7.16
CA GLU A 406 0.18 26.77 -8.54
C GLU A 406 1.31 25.76 -8.82
N PRO A 407 2.23 25.42 -7.90
CA PRO A 407 3.20 24.33 -8.12
C PRO A 407 2.53 22.97 -8.33
N VAL A 408 1.57 22.59 -7.48
CA VAL A 408 0.82 21.34 -7.62
C VAL A 408 -0.08 21.36 -8.87
N ARG A 409 -0.79 22.46 -9.15
CA ARG A 409 -1.63 22.59 -10.36
C ARG A 409 -0.79 22.57 -11.64
N ARG A 410 0.44 23.10 -11.66
CA ARG A 410 1.35 22.97 -12.81
C ARG A 410 1.63 21.51 -13.12
N VAL A 411 1.92 20.70 -12.10
CA VAL A 411 2.23 19.27 -12.25
C VAL A 411 1.00 18.45 -12.62
N LEU A 412 -0.17 18.75 -12.04
CA LEU A 412 -1.42 18.10 -12.42
C LEU A 412 -1.83 18.45 -13.87
N ARG A 413 -1.69 19.71 -14.30
CA ARG A 413 -1.91 20.09 -15.70
C ARG A 413 -0.88 19.45 -16.65
N LEU A 414 0.37 19.31 -16.22
CA LEU A 414 1.41 18.58 -16.97
C LEU A 414 1.02 17.11 -17.14
N ALA A 415 0.62 16.42 -16.06
CA ALA A 415 0.13 15.04 -16.10
C ALA A 415 -1.10 14.90 -17.02
N LYS A 416 -2.11 15.77 -16.88
CA LYS A 416 -3.29 15.78 -17.77
C LYS A 416 -2.90 16.03 -19.23
N SER A 417 -1.87 16.87 -19.47
CA SER A 417 -1.35 17.12 -20.82
C SER A 417 -0.69 15.91 -21.47
N LEU A 418 -0.31 14.87 -20.72
CA LEU A 418 0.20 13.60 -21.28
C LEU A 418 -0.93 12.71 -21.83
N SER A 419 -2.20 13.07 -21.62
CA SER A 419 -3.38 12.29 -22.01
C SER A 419 -3.41 10.86 -21.44
N PRO A 420 -3.22 10.66 -20.12
CA PRO A 420 -3.07 9.33 -19.52
C PRO A 420 -4.37 8.52 -19.51
N SER A 421 -4.21 7.19 -19.60
CA SER A 421 -5.28 6.21 -19.38
C SER A 421 -5.71 6.13 -17.92
N VAL A 422 -4.78 6.39 -16.98
CA VAL A 422 -5.05 6.58 -15.56
C VAL A 422 -3.96 7.43 -14.89
N VAL A 423 -4.34 8.17 -13.85
CA VAL A 423 -3.44 8.79 -12.87
C VAL A 423 -3.71 8.18 -11.50
N THR A 424 -2.69 7.60 -10.86
CA THR A 424 -2.76 7.08 -9.49
C THR A 424 -2.21 8.08 -8.49
N LEU A 425 -2.96 8.34 -7.43
CA LEU A 425 -2.60 9.27 -6.36
C LEU A 425 -2.69 8.58 -5.00
N GLY A 426 -1.57 8.46 -4.30
CA GLY A 426 -1.46 7.93 -2.94
C GLY A 426 -0.87 8.99 -2.01
N GLU A 427 -1.64 9.45 -1.02
CA GLU A 427 -1.27 10.58 -0.16
C GLU A 427 -1.63 10.35 1.33
N TYR A 428 -1.04 11.15 2.22
CA TYR A 428 -1.28 11.09 3.67
C TYR A 428 -2.62 11.72 4.06
N GLU A 429 -3.48 10.99 4.77
CA GLU A 429 -4.87 11.41 5.07
C GLU A 429 -4.95 12.34 6.28
N VAL A 430 -4.44 13.57 6.15
CA VAL A 430 -4.51 14.59 7.20
C VAL A 430 -4.52 16.01 6.65
N SER A 431 -5.45 16.85 7.13
CA SER A 431 -5.53 18.26 6.73
C SER A 431 -4.59 19.14 7.56
N LEU A 432 -3.40 19.39 7.00
CA LEU A 432 -2.34 20.25 7.56
C LEU A 432 -1.97 21.42 6.62
N ASN A 433 -2.62 21.56 5.47
CA ASN A 433 -2.32 22.64 4.52
C ASN A 433 -2.85 23.99 5.01
N ARG A 434 -4.15 24.25 4.81
CA ARG A 434 -4.76 25.59 4.96
C ARG A 434 -5.36 25.90 6.33
N ALA A 435 -5.42 24.92 7.23
CA ALA A 435 -6.02 25.08 8.55
C ALA A 435 -5.19 25.97 9.51
N GLY A 436 -5.85 26.56 10.50
CA GLY A 436 -5.24 27.38 11.54
C GLY A 436 -4.31 26.56 12.44
N PHE A 437 -3.40 27.23 13.17
CA PHE A 437 -2.39 26.54 13.99
C PHE A 437 -2.99 25.51 14.96
N VAL A 438 -4.05 25.86 15.71
CA VAL A 438 -4.70 24.96 16.68
C VAL A 438 -5.34 23.76 15.97
N ASP A 439 -5.98 23.98 14.82
CA ASP A 439 -6.61 22.90 14.03
C ASP A 439 -5.56 21.96 13.44
N ARG A 440 -4.47 22.50 12.88
CA ARG A 440 -3.32 21.69 12.41
C ARG A 440 -2.70 20.89 13.55
N PHE A 441 -2.61 21.48 14.74
CA PHE A 441 -2.06 20.82 15.91
C PHE A 441 -2.93 19.61 16.31
N ALA A 442 -4.25 19.80 16.42
CA ALA A 442 -5.18 18.71 16.72
C ALA A 442 -5.21 17.64 15.62
N ASN A 443 -5.27 18.05 14.35
CA ASN A 443 -5.27 17.15 13.19
C ASN A 443 -3.97 16.33 13.12
N ALA A 444 -2.82 16.95 13.33
CA ALA A 444 -1.53 16.27 13.34
C ALA A 444 -1.44 15.31 14.54
N LEU A 445 -1.90 15.69 15.72
CA LEU A 445 -1.83 14.82 16.91
C LEU A 445 -2.69 13.55 16.72
N CYS A 446 -3.92 13.72 16.25
CA CYS A 446 -4.84 12.61 15.92
C CYS A 446 -4.41 11.79 14.69
N TYR A 447 -3.38 12.23 13.96
CA TYR A 447 -2.76 11.49 12.87
C TYR A 447 -1.49 10.75 13.31
N TYR A 448 -0.59 11.41 14.04
CA TYR A 448 0.67 10.80 14.46
C TYR A 448 0.50 9.81 15.62
N LYS A 449 -0.50 9.98 16.49
CA LYS A 449 -0.82 8.98 17.54
C LYS A 449 -0.97 7.55 16.99
N PRO A 450 -1.92 7.25 16.08
CA PRO A 450 -2.06 5.89 15.52
C PRO A 450 -0.85 5.42 14.70
N VAL A 451 -0.06 6.35 14.12
CA VAL A 451 1.21 6.00 13.45
C VAL A 451 2.26 5.51 14.47
N PHE A 452 2.41 6.17 15.61
CA PHE A 452 3.32 5.78 16.68
C PHE A 452 2.87 4.54 17.46
N GLU A 453 1.55 4.31 17.56
CA GLU A 453 0.97 3.04 18.04
C GLU A 453 1.31 1.89 17.09
N SER A 454 1.21 2.10 15.78
CA SER A 454 1.51 1.06 14.79
C SER A 454 2.98 0.64 14.79
N LEU A 455 3.91 1.59 15.00
CA LEU A 455 5.33 1.29 15.24
C LEU A 455 5.56 0.55 16.56
N ASP A 456 4.77 0.83 17.60
CA ASP A 456 4.91 0.15 18.91
C ASP A 456 4.50 -1.33 18.87
N VAL A 457 3.57 -1.67 17.97
CA VAL A 457 3.16 -3.05 17.70
C VAL A 457 4.13 -3.78 16.75
N ALA A 458 4.85 -3.04 15.90
CA ALA A 458 5.79 -3.58 14.91
C ALA A 458 7.23 -3.71 15.41
N MET A 459 7.68 -2.83 16.33
CA MET A 459 9.09 -2.67 16.69
C MET A 459 9.30 -2.47 18.19
N ALA A 460 10.34 -3.10 18.75
CA ALA A 460 10.71 -2.98 20.16
C ALA A 460 11.02 -1.53 20.57
N ARG A 461 10.75 -1.20 21.84
CA ARG A 461 10.87 0.15 22.43
C ARG A 461 12.28 0.73 22.31
N ASP A 462 13.28 -0.12 22.47
CA ASP A 462 14.71 0.14 22.44
C ASP A 462 15.34 0.06 21.04
N SER A 463 14.55 -0.19 19.98
CA SER A 463 15.08 -0.29 18.61
C SER A 463 15.60 1.07 18.12
N PRO A 464 16.90 1.20 17.78
CA PRO A 464 17.43 2.45 17.24
C PRO A 464 16.87 2.77 15.85
N GLU A 465 16.43 1.77 15.09
CA GLU A 465 15.72 1.95 13.80
C GLU A 465 14.37 2.62 14.01
N ARG A 466 13.63 2.24 15.06
CA ARG A 466 12.36 2.87 15.42
C ARG A 466 12.57 4.33 15.83
N VAL A 467 13.50 4.58 16.74
CA VAL A 467 13.87 5.95 17.18
C VAL A 467 14.34 6.79 15.99
N ARG A 468 15.09 6.21 15.04
CA ARG A 468 15.49 6.88 13.78
C ARG A 468 14.28 7.30 12.94
N VAL A 469 13.30 6.42 12.70
CA VAL A 469 12.07 6.78 11.97
C VAL A 469 11.29 7.88 12.71
N GLU A 470 11.08 7.71 14.01
CA GLU A 470 10.27 8.62 14.81
C GLU A 470 10.90 10.01 14.92
N ARG A 471 12.22 10.11 15.03
CA ARG A 471 12.95 11.38 15.06
C ARG A 471 13.16 11.98 13.66
N CYS A 472 13.82 11.23 12.77
CA CYS A 472 14.34 11.75 11.50
C CYS A 472 13.30 11.77 10.38
N MET A 473 12.16 11.10 10.51
CA MET A 473 11.03 11.23 9.57
C MET A 473 9.81 11.89 10.21
N PHE A 474 9.30 11.39 11.33
CA PHE A 474 8.04 11.91 11.88
C PHE A 474 8.23 13.19 12.70
N GLY A 475 9.23 13.28 13.56
CA GLY A 475 9.55 14.46 14.37
C GLY A 475 9.79 15.70 13.52
N GLU A 476 10.52 15.57 12.40
CA GLU A 476 10.74 16.66 11.45
C GLU A 476 9.48 17.06 10.66
N ARG A 477 8.55 16.15 10.39
CA ARG A 477 7.24 16.51 9.78
C ARG A 477 6.32 17.19 10.79
N ILE A 478 6.31 16.72 12.04
CA ILE A 478 5.61 17.37 13.17
C ILE A 478 6.17 18.80 13.33
N ARG A 479 7.50 18.96 13.33
CA ARG A 479 8.18 20.27 13.42
C ARG A 479 7.75 21.25 12.33
N ARG A 480 7.59 20.82 11.07
CA ARG A 480 7.09 21.69 9.99
C ARG A 480 5.59 21.96 10.09
N ALA A 481 4.78 21.00 10.53
CA ALA A 481 3.33 21.18 10.66
C ALA A 481 2.93 22.16 11.79
N VAL A 482 3.60 22.09 12.95
CA VAL A 482 3.21 22.80 14.19
C VAL A 482 4.32 23.63 14.86
N GLY A 483 5.51 23.73 14.26
CA GLY A 483 6.63 24.51 14.78
C GLY A 483 6.56 26.01 14.48
N PRO A 484 7.72 26.70 14.32
CA PRO A 484 7.76 28.16 14.16
C PRO A 484 7.41 28.65 12.75
N GLU A 485 7.55 27.81 11.73
CA GLU A 485 7.31 28.15 10.32
C GLU A 485 5.81 28.41 10.06
N GLU A 486 5.50 29.48 9.31
CA GLU A 486 4.15 29.80 8.84
C GLU A 486 4.19 30.44 7.44
N GLY A 487 3.05 30.48 6.77
CA GLY A 487 2.93 31.03 5.42
C GLY A 487 3.87 30.33 4.43
N ALA A 488 4.54 31.11 3.59
CA ALA A 488 5.45 30.62 2.55
C ALA A 488 6.61 29.75 3.09
N GLU A 489 7.08 30.01 4.31
CA GLU A 489 8.17 29.23 4.93
C GLU A 489 7.73 27.82 5.36
N ARG A 490 6.42 27.61 5.62
CA ARG A 490 5.89 26.33 6.11
C ARG A 490 5.75 25.31 4.98
N THR A 491 6.70 24.39 4.92
CA THR A 491 6.81 23.31 3.93
C THR A 491 6.21 21.98 4.44
N ASP A 492 6.31 20.89 3.66
CA ASP A 492 5.74 19.55 3.95
C ASP A 492 4.25 19.56 4.38
N ARG A 493 3.45 20.45 3.78
CA ARG A 493 2.01 20.54 3.97
C ARG A 493 1.31 19.27 3.48
N MET A 494 0.34 18.77 4.24
CA MET A 494 -0.47 17.60 3.87
C MET A 494 -1.94 18.00 3.73
N ALA A 495 -2.67 17.31 2.87
CA ALA A 495 -4.07 17.58 2.57
C ALA A 495 -4.90 16.29 2.68
N ALA A 496 -6.16 16.41 3.07
CA ALA A 496 -7.09 15.29 3.15
C ALA A 496 -7.71 14.97 1.77
N SER A 497 -8.24 13.76 1.61
CA SER A 497 -8.95 13.25 0.43
C SER A 497 -9.85 14.27 -0.28
N MET A 498 -10.69 15.02 0.45
CA MET A 498 -11.59 16.05 -0.11
C MET A 498 -10.86 17.24 -0.76
N GLU A 499 -9.72 17.66 -0.19
CA GLU A 499 -8.89 18.74 -0.73
C GLU A 499 -8.12 18.26 -1.98
N TRP A 500 -7.65 17.01 -1.96
CA TRP A 500 -7.08 16.35 -3.15
C TRP A 500 -8.10 16.18 -4.28
N GLN A 501 -9.33 15.73 -3.99
CA GLN A 501 -10.41 15.66 -4.98
C GLN A 501 -10.61 17.02 -5.65
N THR A 502 -10.71 18.08 -4.86
CA THR A 502 -10.93 19.44 -5.38
C THR A 502 -9.79 19.89 -6.29
N LEU A 503 -8.53 19.57 -5.96
CA LEU A 503 -7.36 19.88 -6.80
C LEU A 503 -7.34 19.07 -8.10
N MET A 504 -7.71 17.78 -8.06
CA MET A 504 -7.76 16.90 -9.23
C MET A 504 -8.87 17.33 -10.20
N GLU A 505 -10.10 17.55 -9.69
CA GLU A 505 -11.25 18.00 -10.48
C GLU A 505 -11.01 19.40 -11.10
N TRP A 506 -10.38 20.32 -10.35
CA TRP A 506 -10.00 21.64 -10.89
C TRP A 506 -8.91 21.57 -11.97
N CYS A 507 -8.11 20.51 -11.99
CA CYS A 507 -7.16 20.22 -13.08
C CYS A 507 -7.78 19.39 -14.22
N GLY A 508 -9.10 19.16 -14.19
CA GLY A 508 -9.86 18.50 -15.25
C GLY A 508 -9.82 16.97 -15.20
N PHE A 509 -9.47 16.37 -14.05
CA PHE A 509 -9.56 14.91 -13.86
C PHE A 509 -10.94 14.49 -13.33
N GLU A 510 -11.40 13.30 -13.71
CA GLU A 510 -12.56 12.65 -13.06
C GLU A 510 -12.10 11.43 -12.21
N PRO A 511 -12.78 11.13 -11.09
CA PRO A 511 -12.42 10.00 -10.23
C PRO A 511 -12.79 8.66 -10.88
N VAL A 512 -11.84 7.73 -10.90
CA VAL A 512 -12.01 6.35 -11.36
C VAL A 512 -12.20 5.45 -10.13
N LYS A 513 -13.31 4.72 -10.08
CA LYS A 513 -13.59 3.79 -8.99
C LYS A 513 -12.58 2.63 -9.00
N LEU A 514 -11.81 2.51 -7.92
CA LEU A 514 -10.93 1.36 -7.65
C LEU A 514 -11.75 0.05 -7.60
N SER A 515 -11.19 -1.02 -8.15
CA SER A 515 -11.91 -2.29 -8.29
C SER A 515 -11.97 -3.11 -7.00
N ASN A 516 -12.84 -4.12 -7.02
CA ASN A 516 -12.87 -5.15 -5.98
C ASN A 516 -11.53 -5.89 -5.87
N TYR A 517 -10.76 -6.04 -6.96
CA TYR A 517 -9.43 -6.66 -6.93
C TYR A 517 -8.41 -5.79 -6.20
N ALA A 518 -8.46 -4.46 -6.36
CA ALA A 518 -7.59 -3.54 -5.62
C ALA A 518 -7.86 -3.62 -4.11
N ARG A 519 -9.14 -3.69 -3.71
CA ARG A 519 -9.54 -3.99 -2.33
C ARG A 519 -9.04 -5.37 -1.87
N SER A 520 -9.28 -6.44 -2.64
CA SER A 520 -8.88 -7.80 -2.24
C SER A 520 -7.37 -8.00 -2.16
N GLN A 521 -6.57 -7.30 -2.96
CA GLN A 521 -5.10 -7.30 -2.82
C GLN A 521 -4.66 -6.59 -1.54
N ALA A 522 -5.30 -5.46 -1.20
CA ALA A 522 -5.03 -4.77 0.05
C ALA A 522 -5.47 -5.59 1.28
N ASP A 523 -6.63 -6.26 1.24
CA ASP A 523 -7.06 -7.19 2.29
C ASP A 523 -6.10 -8.40 2.40
N PHE A 524 -5.56 -8.91 1.28
CA PHE A 524 -4.57 -10.00 1.25
C PHE A 524 -3.17 -9.58 1.72
N LEU A 525 -2.76 -8.32 1.50
CA LEU A 525 -1.57 -7.75 2.12
C LEU A 525 -1.71 -7.70 3.65
N LEU A 526 -2.89 -7.30 4.14
CA LEU A 526 -3.17 -7.23 5.58
C LEU A 526 -3.30 -8.60 6.26
N TRP A 527 -3.52 -9.68 5.50
CA TRP A 527 -3.55 -11.05 6.02
C TRP A 527 -2.26 -11.48 6.75
N ASN A 528 -1.12 -10.87 6.40
CA ASN A 528 0.18 -11.13 7.03
C ASN A 528 0.34 -10.45 8.42
N TYR A 529 -0.67 -9.70 8.88
CA TYR A 529 -0.66 -8.97 10.15
C TYR A 529 -1.64 -9.62 11.13
N ASP A 530 -1.13 -10.12 12.25
CA ASP A 530 -1.89 -10.77 13.32
C ASP A 530 -2.67 -9.79 14.20
N ALA A 531 -3.58 -10.30 15.04
CA ALA A 531 -4.60 -9.53 15.76
C ALA A 531 -4.09 -8.45 16.74
N LYS A 532 -2.78 -8.36 17.00
CA LYS A 532 -2.19 -7.22 17.71
C LYS A 532 -2.20 -5.94 16.86
N TYR A 533 -2.00 -6.06 15.54
CA TYR A 533 -2.13 -4.94 14.62
C TYR A 533 -3.60 -4.52 14.45
N LYS A 534 -3.82 -3.24 14.14
CA LYS A 534 -5.17 -2.65 13.98
C LYS A 534 -5.43 -2.09 12.58
N TYR A 535 -4.67 -2.57 11.60
CA TYR A 535 -4.84 -2.20 10.20
C TYR A 535 -6.19 -2.66 9.65
N SER A 536 -6.81 -1.82 8.82
CA SER A 536 -8.13 -2.00 8.24
C SER A 536 -8.27 -1.15 6.97
N LEU A 537 -9.21 -1.49 6.09
CA LEU A 537 -9.50 -0.72 4.88
C LEU A 537 -10.79 0.08 5.02
N VAL A 538 -10.70 1.39 4.82
CA VAL A 538 -11.82 2.34 4.83
C VAL A 538 -11.99 2.93 3.44
N GLU A 539 -13.19 2.85 2.88
CA GLU A 539 -13.55 3.56 1.64
C GLU A 539 -13.98 4.99 2.00
N LEU A 540 -13.44 5.98 1.28
CA LEU A 540 -13.78 7.39 1.44
C LEU A 540 -14.39 7.93 0.13
N PRO A 541 -15.46 8.76 0.20
CA PRO A 541 -16.13 9.23 -1.01
C PRO A 541 -15.25 10.18 -1.83
N PRO A 542 -15.34 10.18 -3.17
CA PRO A 542 -16.24 9.37 -3.99
C PRO A 542 -15.69 7.99 -4.38
N ALA A 543 -14.37 7.81 -4.39
CA ALA A 543 -13.70 6.66 -5.02
C ALA A 543 -12.36 6.26 -4.35
N PHE A 544 -12.08 6.77 -3.15
CA PHE A 544 -10.81 6.55 -2.45
C PHE A 544 -10.82 5.26 -1.63
N LEU A 545 -9.70 4.56 -1.58
CA LEU A 545 -9.44 3.46 -0.64
C LEU A 545 -8.32 3.88 0.32
N SER A 546 -8.56 3.81 1.63
CA SER A 546 -7.61 4.24 2.66
C SER A 546 -7.22 3.11 3.59
N LEU A 547 -5.91 2.98 3.84
CA LEU A 547 -5.36 2.16 4.91
C LEU A 547 -5.50 2.92 6.22
N ALA A 548 -6.19 2.30 7.17
CA ALA A 548 -6.59 2.87 8.44
C ALA A 548 -6.08 2.04 9.63
N TRP A 549 -5.74 2.70 10.74
CA TRP A 549 -5.43 2.07 12.02
C TRP A 549 -6.58 2.34 13.00
N GLU A 550 -7.15 1.31 13.63
CA GLU A 550 -8.37 1.43 14.45
C GLU A 550 -9.52 2.19 13.75
N LYS A 551 -9.64 1.98 12.43
CA LYS A 551 -10.58 2.68 11.52
C LYS A 551 -10.31 4.18 11.33
N ARG A 552 -9.22 4.75 11.86
CA ARG A 552 -8.72 6.09 11.51
C ARG A 552 -7.89 6.02 10.22
N PRO A 553 -8.32 6.63 9.10
CA PRO A 553 -7.54 6.71 7.86
C PRO A 553 -6.15 7.31 8.08
N LEU A 554 -5.12 6.76 7.41
CA LEU A 554 -3.73 7.23 7.48
C LEU A 554 -3.09 7.45 6.10
N LEU A 555 -3.31 6.54 5.15
CA LEU A 555 -2.78 6.68 3.78
C LEU A 555 -3.86 6.29 2.79
N THR A 556 -4.21 7.22 1.90
CA THR A 556 -5.33 7.10 0.98
C THR A 556 -4.86 7.01 -0.47
N VAL A 557 -5.39 6.06 -1.22
CA VAL A 557 -5.12 5.83 -2.65
C VAL A 557 -6.38 6.11 -3.48
N SER A 558 -6.19 6.63 -4.69
CA SER A 558 -7.22 6.90 -5.68
C SER A 558 -6.69 6.74 -7.11
N ALA A 559 -7.62 6.55 -8.04
CA ALA A 559 -7.35 6.56 -9.48
C ALA A 559 -8.20 7.65 -10.16
N TRP A 560 -7.68 8.22 -11.24
CA TRP A 560 -8.26 9.38 -11.95
C TRP A 560 -8.00 9.27 -13.46
N ARG A 561 -8.71 10.02 -14.30
CA ARG A 561 -8.41 10.11 -15.75
C ARG A 561 -8.74 11.47 -16.35
#